data_AF-A0A928R4U1-F1
#
_entry.id   AF-A0A928R4U1-F1
#
_cell.length_a   1.000
_cell.length_b   1.000
_cell.length_c   1.000
_cell.angle_alpha   90.00
_cell.angle_beta   90.00
_cell.angle_gamma   90.00
#
_symmetry.space_group_name_H-M   'P 1'
#
loop_
_entity.id
_entity.type
_entity.pdbx_description
1 polymer ?
#
loop_
_entity_poly.entity_id
_entity_poly.type
_entity_poly.pdbx_seq_one_letter_code
_entity_poly.pdbx_strand_id
1 'polypeptide(L)'
;MEFGIIGARRNAKGNRPMNLTDQLMELFHTCFPTAVRNPETARKILSDPENKVLARYDGDKLMAALVLNGNTVYMLAVLSEYRKQGIGSALLSEAEAICKAAGYDAVVIGAGKEYLTPGVPTSEKEFEETLKPENIDPGVTTEGADFFKKRGYVHSWGDCNCFDMRFPLEEMPEDMPGVGDMVDGITYRWATLEDLPGITACTDDAEESFTKYYQNPALYTGTGDQRVLVALEKGKIIGNLMVSFENEGPGRGSVGCTAVVNAARGRHIGVNMTRIGTRALKEAGLREGFLGYTYSGLDRMYGYAGYKICVYYMMAKKPL
;
A
#
# COMPACT_ATOMS: atom_id res chain seq x y z
N MET A 1 -13.19 9.36 33.87
CA MET A 1 -13.74 10.34 32.92
C MET A 1 -12.94 11.63 33.12
N GLU A 2 -11.91 11.83 32.32
CA GLU A 2 -11.23 13.12 32.15
C GLU A 2 -10.74 13.12 30.70
N PHE A 3 -11.43 13.87 29.85
CA PHE A 3 -11.06 14.11 28.47
C PHE A 3 -10.11 15.31 28.47
N GLY A 4 -8.84 15.08 28.14
CA GLY A 4 -7.84 16.15 28.07
C GLY A 4 -8.08 17.07 26.88
N ILE A 5 -8.52 18.29 27.15
CA ILE A 5 -8.62 19.41 26.19
C ILE A 5 -7.20 19.94 25.89
N ILE A 6 -6.96 20.24 24.60
CA ILE A 6 -5.71 20.71 24.02
C ILE A 6 -5.27 22.02 24.69
N GLY A 7 -4.13 21.98 25.39
CA GLY A 7 -3.42 23.17 25.88
C GLY A 7 -1.94 23.09 25.51
N ALA A 8 -1.51 23.88 24.52
CA ALA A 8 -0.10 23.95 24.12
C ALA A 8 0.75 24.60 25.23
N ARG A 9 1.72 23.87 25.80
CA ARG A 9 2.75 24.40 26.70
C ARG A 9 4.12 24.45 26.00
N ARG A 10 4.77 25.62 25.96
CA ARG A 10 6.14 25.80 25.42
C ARG A 10 7.18 25.15 26.34
N ASN A 11 8.20 24.52 25.76
CA ASN A 11 9.32 23.94 26.51
C ASN A 11 10.47 24.96 26.70
N ALA A 12 11.40 24.64 27.60
CA ALA A 12 12.49 25.51 28.07
C ALA A 12 13.50 25.97 26.98
N LYS A 13 13.35 25.51 25.73
CA LYS A 13 14.21 25.88 24.60
C LYS A 13 13.55 26.86 23.61
N GLY A 14 12.37 27.41 23.95
CA GLY A 14 11.68 28.36 23.08
C GLY A 14 11.05 27.75 21.81
N ASN A 15 11.23 26.44 21.58
CA ASN A 15 10.54 25.72 20.52
C ASN A 15 9.08 25.47 20.94
N ARG A 16 8.15 25.63 19.99
CA ARG A 16 6.79 25.15 20.19
C ARG A 16 6.84 23.64 20.47
N PRO A 17 6.05 23.13 21.43
CA PRO A 17 5.93 21.69 21.61
C PRO A 17 5.45 21.11 20.28
N MET A 18 6.07 20.01 19.87
CA MET A 18 5.65 19.29 18.67
C MET A 18 4.19 18.84 18.86
N ASN A 19 3.33 19.10 17.88
CA ASN A 19 1.94 18.63 17.98
C ASN A 19 1.90 17.09 17.88
N LEU A 20 0.81 16.48 18.32
CA LEU A 20 0.69 15.02 18.36
C LEU A 20 0.88 14.39 16.97
N THR A 21 0.36 14.99 15.90
CA THR A 21 0.49 14.48 14.54
C THR A 21 1.95 14.39 14.11
N ASP A 22 2.74 15.44 14.38
CA ASP A 22 4.17 15.45 14.07
C ASP A 22 4.92 14.37 14.87
N GLN A 23 4.58 14.17 16.15
CA GLN A 23 5.17 13.10 16.97
C GLN A 23 4.80 11.71 16.46
N LEU A 24 3.55 11.51 15.99
CA LEU A 24 3.11 10.26 15.38
C LEU A 24 3.83 9.98 14.06
N MET A 25 4.06 11.02 13.24
CA MET A 25 4.83 10.90 12.00
C MET A 25 6.29 10.50 12.28
N GLU A 26 6.94 11.12 13.26
CA GLU A 26 8.30 10.73 13.68
C GLU A 26 8.35 9.28 14.18
N LEU A 27 7.37 8.89 15.01
CA LEU A 27 7.27 7.52 15.49
C LEU A 27 7.04 6.52 14.35
N PHE A 28 6.17 6.86 13.39
CA PHE A 28 5.92 6.04 12.20
C PHE A 28 7.19 5.83 11.38
N HIS A 29 7.89 6.91 11.00
CA HIS A 29 9.13 6.80 10.22
C HIS A 29 10.23 6.03 10.96
N THR A 30 10.31 6.17 12.28
CA THR A 30 11.30 5.46 13.10
C THR A 30 10.99 3.96 13.20
N CYS A 31 9.72 3.60 13.39
CA CYS A 31 9.32 2.20 13.63
C CYS A 31 9.00 1.42 12.35
N PHE A 32 8.70 2.09 11.24
CA PHE A 32 8.35 1.48 9.95
C PHE A 32 9.23 2.04 8.81
N PRO A 33 10.57 1.91 8.89
CA PRO A 33 11.48 2.54 7.93
C PRO A 33 11.34 1.99 6.50
N THR A 34 10.77 0.79 6.34
CA THR A 34 10.55 0.15 5.03
C THR A 34 9.16 0.42 4.46
N ALA A 35 8.24 1.03 5.22
CA ALA A 35 6.90 1.33 4.72
C ALA A 35 6.95 2.40 3.62
N VAL A 36 6.44 2.05 2.44
CA VAL A 36 6.31 2.98 1.32
C VAL A 36 4.95 3.64 1.40
N ARG A 37 4.94 4.90 1.81
CA ARG A 37 3.74 5.74 1.81
C ARG A 37 4.11 7.19 1.58
N ASN A 38 3.33 7.88 0.74
CA ASN A 38 3.39 9.33 0.62
C ASN A 38 3.26 10.03 2.01
N PRO A 39 4.20 10.90 2.41
CA PRO A 39 4.18 11.55 3.73
C PRO A 39 2.94 12.39 4.03
N GLU A 40 2.37 13.06 3.03
CA GLU A 40 1.14 13.84 3.19
C GLU A 40 -0.06 12.93 3.44
N THR A 41 -0.11 11.79 2.73
CA THR A 41 -1.13 10.76 2.94
C THR A 41 -1.00 10.15 4.33
N ALA A 42 0.20 9.75 4.74
CA ALA A 42 0.44 9.22 6.09
C ALA A 42 0.03 10.23 7.18
N ARG A 43 0.38 11.50 6.99
CA ARG A 43 -0.02 12.59 7.90
C ARG A 43 -1.54 12.71 7.97
N LYS A 44 -2.23 12.74 6.83
CA LYS A 44 -3.69 12.81 6.77
C LYS A 44 -4.34 11.66 7.54
N ILE A 45 -3.87 10.43 7.32
CA ILE A 45 -4.36 9.23 8.01
C ILE A 45 -4.15 9.35 9.52
N LEU A 46 -2.95 9.73 9.97
CA LEU A 46 -2.62 9.86 11.39
C LEU A 46 -3.36 11.01 12.08
N SER A 47 -3.69 12.07 11.34
CA SER A 47 -4.41 13.25 11.84
C SER A 47 -5.93 13.17 11.73
N ASP A 48 -6.49 12.06 11.23
CA ASP A 48 -7.94 11.93 11.07
C ASP A 48 -8.63 12.14 12.44
N PRO A 49 -9.58 13.08 12.56
CA PRO A 49 -10.26 13.37 13.83
C PRO A 49 -11.09 12.19 14.35
N GLU A 50 -11.43 11.21 13.52
CA GLU A 50 -12.11 9.97 13.92
C GLU A 50 -11.16 8.99 14.65
N ASN A 51 -9.84 9.24 14.63
CA ASN A 51 -8.87 8.40 15.29
C ASN A 51 -8.95 8.50 16.82
N LYS A 52 -8.89 7.34 17.48
CA LYS A 52 -8.55 7.22 18.90
C LYS A 52 -7.05 6.91 19.00
N VAL A 53 -6.30 7.81 19.63
CA VAL A 53 -4.85 7.66 19.83
C VAL A 53 -4.57 7.30 21.28
N LEU A 54 -3.96 6.14 21.51
CA LEU A 54 -3.44 5.71 22.80
C LEU A 54 -1.93 5.95 22.81
N ALA A 55 -1.45 6.90 23.61
CA ALA A 55 -0.05 7.30 23.63
C ALA A 55 0.63 7.01 24.98
N ARG A 56 1.93 6.73 24.97
CA ARG A 56 2.80 6.64 26.16
C ARG A 56 4.00 7.55 25.97
N TYR A 57 4.38 8.23 27.04
CA TYR A 57 5.44 9.23 27.03
C TYR A 57 6.50 8.94 28.08
N ASP A 58 7.77 9.24 27.76
CA ASP A 58 8.84 9.46 28.75
C ASP A 58 9.15 10.96 28.76
N GLY A 59 8.70 11.67 29.79
CA GLY A 59 8.69 13.14 29.80
C GLY A 59 7.90 13.69 28.61
N ASP A 60 8.57 14.46 27.75
CA ASP A 60 7.99 15.04 26.52
C ASP A 60 8.13 14.13 25.28
N LYS A 61 8.83 12.99 25.40
CA LYS A 61 9.11 12.09 24.28
C LYS A 61 8.00 11.05 24.12
N LEU A 62 7.33 11.02 22.97
CA LEU A 62 6.40 9.94 22.62
C LEU A 62 7.20 8.63 22.43
N MET A 63 7.06 7.69 23.38
CA MET A 63 7.77 6.41 23.34
C MET A 63 7.01 5.32 22.58
N ALA A 64 5.69 5.41 22.60
CA ALA A 64 4.81 4.43 21.98
C ALA A 64 3.44 5.03 21.69
N ALA A 65 2.81 4.55 20.63
CA ALA A 65 1.44 4.91 20.31
C ALA A 65 0.71 3.77 19.61
N LEU A 66 -0.60 3.74 19.80
CA LEU A 66 -1.54 3.00 18.99
C LEU A 66 -2.55 3.98 18.38
N VAL A 67 -2.77 3.90 17.07
CA VAL A 67 -3.76 4.70 16.34
C VAL A 67 -4.86 3.78 15.85
N LEU A 68 -6.07 3.97 16.39
CA LEU A 68 -7.26 3.16 16.12
C LEU A 68 -8.32 4.00 15.41
N ASN A 69 -8.87 3.47 14.32
CA ASN A 69 -10.03 4.05 13.63
C ASN A 69 -11.13 2.97 13.53
N GLY A 70 -12.28 3.22 14.15
CA GLY A 70 -13.30 2.18 14.34
C GLY A 70 -12.73 0.95 15.06
N ASN A 71 -12.62 -0.17 14.35
CA ASN A 71 -11.98 -1.40 14.81
C ASN A 71 -10.63 -1.73 14.13
N THR A 72 -10.07 -0.79 13.37
CA THR A 72 -8.83 -0.98 12.62
C THR A 72 -7.67 -0.22 13.29
N VAL A 73 -6.61 -0.96 13.64
CA VAL A 73 -5.36 -0.38 14.12
C VAL A 73 -4.49 -0.02 12.92
N TYR A 74 -4.33 1.27 12.65
CA TYR A 74 -3.45 1.76 11.59
C TYR A 74 -1.97 1.73 11.97
N MET A 75 -1.67 1.90 13.26
CA MET A 75 -0.32 1.86 13.78
C MET A 75 -0.32 1.35 15.21
N LEU A 76 0.59 0.42 15.53
CA LEU A 76 1.04 0.14 16.89
C LEU A 76 2.56 0.18 16.87
N ALA A 77 3.14 1.17 17.54
CA ALA A 77 4.57 1.44 17.51
C ALA A 77 5.11 1.61 18.93
N VAL A 78 6.28 1.03 19.17
CA VAL A 78 7.07 1.21 20.40
C VAL A 78 8.51 1.42 19.97
N LEU A 79 9.11 2.55 20.38
CA LEU A 79 10.52 2.84 20.15
C LEU A 79 11.41 1.73 20.70
N SER A 80 12.49 1.40 19.98
CA SER A 80 13.28 0.19 20.21
C SER A 80 13.82 0.08 21.63
N GLU A 81 14.24 1.19 22.22
CA GLU A 81 14.76 1.27 23.60
C GLU A 81 13.69 1.04 24.68
N TYR A 82 12.40 1.12 24.35
CA TYR A 82 11.27 0.85 25.25
C TYR A 82 10.56 -0.50 24.96
N ARG A 83 11.06 -1.29 23.99
CA ARG A 83 10.46 -2.59 23.65
C ARG A 83 10.68 -3.62 24.75
N LYS A 84 9.89 -4.71 24.71
CA LYS A 84 9.96 -5.85 25.65
C LYS A 84 9.61 -5.52 27.12
N GLN A 85 8.95 -4.38 27.37
CA GLN A 85 8.47 -3.95 28.69
C GLN A 85 6.94 -4.07 28.85
N GLY A 86 6.26 -4.77 27.94
CA GLY A 86 4.79 -4.93 27.99
C GLY A 86 3.98 -3.75 27.43
N ILE A 87 4.61 -2.61 27.12
CA ILE A 87 3.94 -1.39 26.62
C ILE A 87 3.02 -1.66 25.42
N GLY A 88 3.53 -2.31 24.38
CA GLY A 88 2.71 -2.65 23.20
C GLY A 88 1.55 -3.59 23.51
N SER A 89 1.70 -4.46 24.52
CA SER A 89 0.61 -5.36 24.95
C SER A 89 -0.50 -4.60 25.66
N ALA A 90 -0.12 -3.65 26.52
CA ALA A 90 -1.06 -2.80 27.23
C ALA A 90 -1.87 -1.95 26.24
N LEU A 91 -1.18 -1.26 25.31
CA LEU A 91 -1.82 -0.47 24.25
C LEU A 91 -2.79 -1.30 23.42
N LEU A 92 -2.38 -2.50 22.98
CA LEU A 92 -3.25 -3.37 22.19
C LEU A 92 -4.46 -3.85 22.98
N SER A 93 -4.29 -4.23 24.25
CA SER A 93 -5.39 -4.68 25.12
C SER A 93 -6.41 -3.57 25.37
N GLU A 94 -5.94 -2.32 25.54
CA GLU A 94 -6.80 -1.15 25.63
C GLU A 94 -7.59 -0.91 24.33
N ALA A 95 -6.95 -1.06 23.17
CA ALA A 95 -7.63 -0.97 21.88
C ALA A 95 -8.70 -2.06 21.70
N GLU A 96 -8.37 -3.31 22.03
CA GLU A 96 -9.31 -4.45 22.01
C GLU A 96 -10.53 -4.18 22.91
N ALA A 97 -10.31 -3.65 24.12
CA ALA A 97 -11.39 -3.28 25.03
C ALA A 97 -12.26 -2.13 24.49
N ILE A 98 -11.66 -1.12 23.85
CA ILE A 98 -12.40 -0.04 23.19
C ILE A 98 -13.29 -0.59 22.08
N CYS A 99 -12.75 -1.46 21.23
CA CYS A 99 -13.51 -2.06 20.14
C CYS A 99 -14.67 -2.91 20.68
N LYS A 100 -14.42 -3.72 21.69
CA LYS A 100 -15.46 -4.56 22.33
C LYS A 100 -16.56 -3.72 22.96
N ALA A 101 -16.21 -2.66 23.68
CA ALA A 101 -17.18 -1.75 24.30
C ALA A 101 -18.01 -0.97 23.26
N ALA A 102 -17.45 -0.73 22.07
CA ALA A 102 -18.14 -0.10 20.95
C ALA A 102 -18.98 -1.10 20.12
N GLY A 103 -19.02 -2.38 20.50
CA GLY A 103 -19.86 -3.40 19.85
C GLY A 103 -19.26 -4.00 18.58
N TYR A 104 -17.94 -3.88 18.37
CA TYR A 104 -17.27 -4.58 17.27
C TYR A 104 -16.96 -6.03 17.65
N ASP A 105 -17.09 -6.94 16.67
CA ASP A 105 -16.84 -8.38 16.86
C ASP A 105 -15.37 -8.79 16.63
N ALA A 106 -14.53 -7.87 16.14
CA ALA A 106 -13.13 -8.15 15.85
C ALA A 106 -12.29 -6.88 15.79
N VAL A 107 -10.98 -7.02 15.98
CA VAL A 107 -9.96 -6.00 15.68
C VAL A 107 -9.18 -6.41 14.43
N VAL A 108 -8.93 -5.45 13.56
CA VAL A 108 -8.14 -5.60 12.32
C VAL A 108 -6.87 -4.74 12.42
N ILE A 109 -5.76 -5.23 11.88
CA ILE A 109 -4.49 -4.47 11.82
C ILE A 109 -4.16 -4.13 10.37
N GLY A 110 -3.83 -2.86 10.10
CA GLY A 110 -3.46 -2.38 8.76
C GLY A 110 -4.66 -1.82 7.99
N ALA A 111 -5.14 -2.55 7.00
CA ALA A 111 -6.16 -2.11 6.05
C ALA A 111 -7.57 -1.94 6.65
N GLY A 112 -8.08 -0.71 6.60
CA GLY A 112 -9.46 -0.35 6.93
C GLY A 112 -10.03 0.65 5.92
N LYS A 113 -10.63 1.75 6.40
CA LYS A 113 -11.06 2.88 5.54
C LYS A 113 -9.88 3.48 4.77
N GLU A 114 -8.73 3.54 5.42
CA GLU A 114 -7.42 3.91 4.89
C GLU A 114 -6.37 2.95 5.46
N TYR A 115 -5.08 3.11 5.10
CA TYR A 115 -4.00 2.35 5.72
C TYR A 115 -2.61 2.98 5.56
N LEU A 116 -1.77 2.81 6.59
CA LEU A 116 -0.33 3.11 6.48
C LEU A 116 0.38 1.95 5.79
N THR A 117 0.15 0.73 6.30
CA THR A 117 0.58 -0.55 5.73
C THR A 117 -0.65 -1.47 5.59
N PRO A 118 -0.73 -2.31 4.54
CA PRO A 118 -1.90 -3.17 4.30
C PRO A 118 -2.22 -4.12 5.46
N GLY A 119 -1.19 -4.66 6.10
CA GLY A 119 -1.27 -5.53 7.26
C GLY A 119 -0.01 -5.39 8.09
N VAL A 120 0.31 -6.38 8.91
CA VAL A 120 1.56 -6.40 9.66
C VAL A 120 2.71 -6.80 8.73
N PRO A 121 3.71 -5.94 8.48
CA PRO A 121 4.85 -6.29 7.64
C PRO A 121 5.61 -7.49 8.24
N THR A 122 6.01 -8.43 7.40
CA THR A 122 6.76 -9.64 7.78
C THR A 122 7.69 -10.09 6.65
N SER A 123 8.78 -10.75 7.01
CA SER A 123 9.78 -11.27 6.07
C SER A 123 9.43 -12.65 5.52
N GLU A 124 8.35 -13.26 6.02
CA GLU A 124 7.95 -14.62 5.71
C GLU A 124 6.52 -14.67 5.17
N LYS A 125 6.27 -15.65 4.32
CA LYS A 125 4.94 -15.95 3.79
C LYS A 125 4.06 -16.52 4.91
N GLU A 126 2.78 -16.20 4.89
CA GLU A 126 1.82 -16.80 5.84
C GLU A 126 1.34 -18.17 5.35
N PHE A 127 1.35 -18.39 4.03
CA PHE A 127 0.93 -19.62 3.37
C PHE A 127 2.05 -20.14 2.48
N GLU A 128 2.27 -21.46 2.51
CA GLU A 128 3.31 -22.08 1.68
C GLU A 128 2.88 -22.11 0.21
N GLU A 129 3.54 -21.31 -0.62
CA GLU A 129 3.27 -21.18 -2.04
C GLU A 129 4.56 -20.93 -2.82
N THR A 130 4.64 -21.52 -4.02
CA THR A 130 5.70 -21.21 -4.98
C THR A 130 5.43 -19.88 -5.67
N LEU A 131 5.94 -18.80 -5.07
CA LEU A 131 5.90 -17.44 -5.59
C LEU A 131 7.15 -17.08 -6.43
N LYS A 132 6.99 -16.09 -7.30
CA LYS A 132 8.04 -15.48 -8.13
C LYS A 132 8.91 -14.49 -7.31
N PRO A 133 10.05 -14.03 -7.85
CA PRO A 133 11.28 -13.87 -7.08
C PRO A 133 11.15 -12.91 -5.90
N GLU A 134 11.82 -13.26 -4.82
CA GLU A 134 11.83 -12.51 -3.56
C GLU A 134 13.15 -11.74 -3.42
N ASN A 135 13.07 -10.52 -2.92
CA ASN A 135 14.19 -9.70 -2.49
C ASN A 135 13.71 -8.84 -1.31
N ILE A 136 13.47 -9.50 -0.18
CA ILE A 136 12.89 -8.90 1.03
C ILE A 136 13.77 -7.74 1.51
N ASP A 137 13.13 -6.59 1.75
CA ASP A 137 13.81 -5.36 2.14
C ASP A 137 14.59 -5.57 3.46
N PRO A 138 15.86 -5.13 3.54
CA PRO A 138 16.62 -5.17 4.77
C PRO A 138 15.89 -4.43 5.90
N GLY A 139 15.62 -5.12 7.01
CA GLY A 139 14.92 -4.57 8.17
C GLY A 139 13.46 -4.98 8.30
N VAL A 140 12.88 -5.65 7.29
CA VAL A 140 11.62 -6.40 7.47
C VAL A 140 11.92 -7.66 8.29
N THR A 141 11.17 -7.89 9.35
CA THR A 141 11.35 -9.02 10.27
C THR A 141 10.00 -9.64 10.65
N THR A 142 10.01 -10.83 11.24
CA THR A 142 8.80 -11.48 11.75
C THR A 142 8.34 -10.94 13.11
N GLU A 143 9.11 -10.07 13.79
CA GLU A 143 8.85 -9.69 15.19
C GLU A 143 7.44 -9.13 15.42
N GLY A 144 6.97 -8.30 14.49
CA GLY A 144 5.62 -7.73 14.51
C GLY A 144 4.55 -8.80 14.35
N ALA A 145 4.68 -9.65 13.32
CA ALA A 145 3.73 -10.74 13.07
C ALA A 145 3.68 -11.72 14.25
N ASP A 146 4.85 -12.11 14.79
CA ASP A 146 4.96 -12.98 15.96
C ASP A 146 4.30 -12.37 17.20
N PHE A 147 4.42 -11.04 17.39
CA PHE A 147 3.75 -10.33 18.47
C PHE A 147 2.22 -10.47 18.37
N PHE A 148 1.65 -10.32 17.18
CA PHE A 148 0.21 -10.45 16.97
C PHE A 148 -0.26 -11.91 17.04
N LYS A 149 0.46 -12.85 16.42
CA LYS A 149 0.18 -14.30 16.48
C LYS A 149 0.11 -14.80 17.92
N LYS A 150 1.08 -14.42 18.76
CA LYS A 150 1.10 -14.77 20.21
C LYS A 150 -0.12 -14.24 20.99
N ARG A 151 -0.88 -13.29 20.44
CA ARG A 151 -2.06 -12.68 21.05
C ARG A 151 -3.38 -13.12 20.42
N GLY A 152 -3.34 -14.15 19.57
CA GLY A 152 -4.51 -14.76 18.96
C GLY A 152 -4.99 -14.07 17.69
N TYR A 153 -4.18 -13.19 17.09
CA TYR A 153 -4.45 -12.70 15.75
C TYR A 153 -4.08 -13.77 14.72
N VAL A 154 -4.91 -13.89 13.69
CA VAL A 154 -4.70 -14.83 12.58
C VAL A 154 -4.68 -14.05 11.26
N HIS A 155 -4.03 -14.63 10.26
CA HIS A 155 -4.09 -14.12 8.90
C HIS A 155 -5.52 -14.29 8.36
N SER A 156 -6.15 -13.20 7.92
CA SER A 156 -7.58 -13.16 7.60
C SER A 156 -7.94 -13.41 6.15
N TRP A 157 -6.97 -13.48 5.24
CA TRP A 157 -7.22 -13.72 3.82
C TRP A 157 -7.13 -15.21 3.43
N GLY A 158 -7.15 -16.12 4.41
CA GLY A 158 -7.08 -17.56 4.17
C GLY A 158 -5.76 -17.97 3.53
N ASP A 159 -5.82 -18.80 2.49
CA ASP A 159 -4.66 -19.35 1.77
C ASP A 159 -4.16 -18.37 0.70
N CYS A 160 -3.88 -17.13 1.09
CA CYS A 160 -3.46 -16.06 0.20
C CYS A 160 -2.34 -15.25 0.84
N ASN A 161 -1.16 -15.22 0.23
CA ASN A 161 -0.09 -14.35 0.65
C ASN A 161 -0.32 -12.94 0.12
N CYS A 162 -0.19 -11.94 0.98
CA CYS A 162 -0.22 -10.53 0.62
C CYS A 162 1.18 -9.95 0.67
N PHE A 163 1.55 -9.10 -0.29
CA PHE A 163 2.90 -8.57 -0.39
C PHE A 163 2.98 -7.29 -1.21
N ASP A 164 4.05 -6.53 -1.01
CA ASP A 164 4.47 -5.49 -1.96
C ASP A 164 5.60 -6.02 -2.86
N MET A 165 5.75 -5.41 -4.03
CA MET A 165 6.84 -5.72 -4.94
C MET A 165 7.56 -4.45 -5.41
N ARG A 166 8.86 -4.59 -5.69
CA ARG A 166 9.74 -3.51 -6.18
C ARG A 166 10.53 -3.93 -7.41
N PHE A 167 10.87 -2.95 -8.23
CA PHE A 167 11.76 -3.14 -9.37
C PHE A 167 12.71 -1.93 -9.55
N PRO A 168 14.03 -2.11 -9.41
CA PRO A 168 15.00 -1.09 -9.79
C PRO A 168 14.96 -0.87 -11.31
N LEU A 169 14.57 0.33 -11.76
CA LEU A 169 14.33 0.59 -13.18
C LEU A 169 15.62 0.62 -14.03
N GLU A 170 16.77 0.79 -13.38
CA GLU A 170 18.08 0.62 -14.00
C GLU A 170 18.34 -0.82 -14.46
N GLU A 171 17.77 -1.83 -13.78
CA GLU A 171 17.86 -3.25 -14.17
C GLU A 171 16.95 -3.60 -15.36
N MET A 172 16.14 -2.66 -15.84
CA MET A 172 15.18 -2.93 -16.92
C MET A 172 15.86 -3.23 -18.26
N PRO A 173 15.53 -4.36 -18.92
CA PRO A 173 16.05 -4.71 -20.24
C PRO A 173 15.81 -3.61 -21.28
N GLU A 174 16.77 -3.41 -22.18
CA GLU A 174 16.70 -2.39 -23.23
C GLU A 174 15.66 -2.72 -24.31
N ASP A 175 15.36 -4.00 -24.52
CA ASP A 175 14.47 -4.52 -25.57
C ASP A 175 13.00 -4.64 -25.14
N MET A 176 12.64 -4.18 -23.94
CA MET A 176 11.26 -4.22 -23.45
C MET A 176 10.36 -3.32 -24.31
N PRO A 177 9.14 -3.74 -24.73
CA PRO A 177 8.27 -2.91 -25.55
C PRO A 177 7.90 -1.60 -24.85
N GLY A 178 7.75 -0.53 -25.63
CA GLY A 178 7.37 0.81 -25.20
C GLY A 178 5.95 1.20 -25.61
N VAL A 179 5.57 2.42 -25.21
CA VAL A 179 4.25 2.97 -25.57
C VAL A 179 4.24 3.31 -27.07
N GLY A 180 3.21 2.84 -27.77
CA GLY A 180 3.07 2.93 -29.22
C GLY A 180 3.37 1.62 -29.94
N ASP A 181 4.05 0.68 -29.28
CA ASP A 181 4.43 -0.60 -29.88
C ASP A 181 3.22 -1.52 -30.07
N MET A 182 3.38 -2.46 -31.01
CA MET A 182 2.46 -3.57 -31.24
C MET A 182 3.12 -4.88 -30.82
N VAL A 183 2.44 -5.65 -29.97
CA VAL A 183 2.87 -6.99 -29.54
C VAL A 183 1.73 -7.96 -29.82
N ASP A 184 2.01 -9.01 -30.60
CA ASP A 184 1.04 -10.06 -30.97
C ASP A 184 -0.29 -9.51 -31.53
N GLY A 185 -0.21 -8.46 -32.35
CA GLY A 185 -1.38 -7.83 -32.98
C GLY A 185 -2.16 -6.88 -32.06
N ILE A 186 -1.65 -6.59 -30.86
CA ILE A 186 -2.26 -5.68 -29.88
C ILE A 186 -1.41 -4.41 -29.82
N THR A 187 -2.04 -3.25 -30.01
CA THR A 187 -1.38 -1.94 -29.88
C THR A 187 -1.53 -1.43 -28.46
N TYR A 188 -0.45 -0.92 -27.87
CA TYR A 188 -0.46 -0.33 -26.54
C TYR A 188 -0.20 1.17 -26.65
N ARG A 189 -1.11 2.00 -26.15
CA ARG A 189 -0.96 3.47 -26.23
C ARG A 189 -1.55 4.16 -25.01
N TRP A 190 -1.14 5.41 -24.80
CA TRP A 190 -1.86 6.27 -23.87
C TRP A 190 -3.32 6.44 -24.31
N ALA A 191 -4.22 6.36 -23.35
CA ALA A 191 -5.63 6.62 -23.55
C ALA A 191 -5.88 8.12 -23.74
N THR A 192 -6.92 8.44 -24.49
CA THR A 192 -7.54 9.76 -24.55
C THR A 192 -8.90 9.73 -23.88
N LEU A 193 -9.54 10.89 -23.71
CA LEU A 193 -10.87 10.94 -23.11
C LEU A 193 -11.92 10.18 -23.94
N GLU A 194 -11.70 10.03 -25.25
CA GLU A 194 -12.59 9.27 -26.15
C GLU A 194 -12.57 7.76 -25.86
N ASP A 195 -11.51 7.25 -25.23
CA ASP A 195 -11.38 5.84 -24.86
C ASP A 195 -12.20 5.48 -23.61
N LEU A 196 -12.64 6.47 -22.83
CA LEU A 196 -13.27 6.27 -21.52
C LEU A 196 -14.46 5.29 -21.54
N PRO A 197 -15.37 5.31 -22.54
CA PRO A 197 -16.44 4.31 -22.62
C PRO A 197 -15.92 2.88 -22.78
N GLY A 198 -14.87 2.68 -23.59
CA GLY A 198 -14.26 1.36 -23.79
C GLY A 198 -13.44 0.89 -22.58
N ILE A 199 -12.80 1.82 -21.87
CA ILE A 199 -12.10 1.53 -20.61
C ILE A 199 -13.10 1.08 -19.54
N THR A 200 -14.20 1.82 -19.39
CA THR A 200 -15.28 1.48 -18.44
C THR A 200 -15.87 0.11 -18.75
N ALA A 201 -16.20 -0.17 -20.02
CA ALA A 201 -16.70 -1.49 -20.40
C ALA A 201 -15.69 -2.61 -20.12
N CYS A 202 -14.39 -2.34 -20.27
CA CYS A 202 -13.33 -3.30 -19.96
C CYS A 202 -13.20 -3.55 -18.45
N THR A 203 -13.31 -2.51 -17.60
CA THR A 203 -13.28 -2.67 -16.14
C THR A 203 -14.54 -3.33 -15.64
N ASP A 204 -15.72 -2.98 -16.15
CA ASP A 204 -16.99 -3.60 -15.75
C ASP A 204 -17.01 -5.12 -16.02
N ASP A 205 -16.41 -5.57 -17.14
CA ASP A 205 -16.26 -7.01 -17.43
C ASP A 205 -15.18 -7.67 -16.53
N ALA A 206 -14.07 -6.99 -16.27
CA ALA A 206 -12.90 -7.61 -15.63
C ALA A 206 -12.89 -7.54 -14.09
N GLU A 207 -13.19 -6.36 -13.54
CA GLU A 207 -13.19 -5.98 -12.12
C GLU A 207 -13.93 -4.63 -11.95
N GLU A 208 -15.26 -4.68 -11.78
CA GLU A 208 -16.14 -3.50 -11.75
C GLU A 208 -15.73 -2.48 -10.67
N SER A 209 -15.14 -2.94 -9.56
CA SER A 209 -14.70 -2.04 -8.48
C SER A 209 -13.61 -1.06 -8.94
N PHE A 210 -12.93 -1.33 -10.05
CA PHE A 210 -11.92 -0.45 -10.63
C PHE A 210 -12.52 0.70 -11.45
N THR A 211 -13.74 0.57 -11.96
CA THR A 211 -14.36 1.55 -12.87
C THR A 211 -14.31 2.97 -12.31
N LYS A 212 -14.58 3.15 -11.02
CA LYS A 212 -14.54 4.47 -10.35
C LYS A 212 -13.18 5.17 -10.44
N TYR A 213 -12.07 4.42 -10.50
CA TYR A 213 -10.74 5.01 -10.59
C TYR A 213 -10.43 5.56 -11.99
N TYR A 214 -11.02 4.97 -13.04
CA TYR A 214 -10.82 5.40 -14.42
C TYR A 214 -11.71 6.55 -14.86
N GLN A 215 -12.74 6.90 -14.08
CA GLN A 215 -13.69 7.95 -14.42
C GLN A 215 -13.13 9.38 -14.25
N ASN A 216 -11.96 9.54 -13.63
CA ASN A 216 -11.34 10.86 -13.46
C ASN A 216 -10.81 11.41 -14.81
N PRO A 217 -11.36 12.52 -15.35
CA PRO A 217 -10.93 13.07 -16.64
C PRO A 217 -9.46 13.52 -16.66
N ALA A 218 -8.88 13.86 -15.50
CA ALA A 218 -7.49 14.29 -15.40
C ALA A 218 -6.47 13.22 -15.88
N LEU A 219 -6.86 11.94 -15.85
CA LEU A 219 -6.02 10.83 -16.31
C LEU A 219 -5.72 10.87 -17.81
N TYR A 220 -6.47 11.65 -18.58
CA TYR A 220 -6.46 11.65 -20.04
C TYR A 220 -5.87 12.94 -20.65
N THR A 221 -5.41 13.89 -19.82
CA THR A 221 -4.88 15.18 -20.28
C THR A 221 -3.41 15.12 -20.67
N GLY A 222 -2.68 14.12 -20.20
CA GLY A 222 -1.24 13.94 -20.44
C GLY A 222 -0.32 14.85 -19.60
N THR A 223 -0.87 15.65 -18.70
CA THR A 223 -0.13 16.59 -17.84
C THR A 223 -0.15 16.23 -16.35
N GLY A 224 -0.91 15.21 -15.97
CA GLY A 224 -1.00 14.73 -14.59
C GLY A 224 0.13 13.77 -14.20
N ASP A 225 0.18 13.47 -12.91
CA ASP A 225 1.01 12.45 -12.28
C ASP A 225 0.47 11.03 -12.48
N GLN A 226 -0.66 10.87 -13.16
CA GLN A 226 -1.23 9.59 -13.52
C GLN A 226 -1.73 9.60 -14.95
N ARG A 227 -1.57 8.47 -15.65
CA ARG A 227 -2.03 8.25 -17.03
C ARG A 227 -2.54 6.84 -17.21
N VAL A 228 -3.44 6.66 -18.18
CA VAL A 228 -3.99 5.34 -18.51
C VAL A 228 -3.33 4.79 -19.78
N LEU A 229 -2.76 3.60 -19.68
CA LEU A 229 -2.31 2.79 -20.81
C LEU A 229 -3.45 1.86 -21.23
N VAL A 230 -3.74 1.78 -22.53
CA VAL A 230 -4.76 0.88 -23.09
C VAL A 230 -4.13 -0.12 -24.05
N ALA A 231 -4.66 -1.35 -24.04
CA ALA A 231 -4.39 -2.39 -25.02
C ALA A 231 -5.55 -2.46 -26.02
N LEU A 232 -5.24 -2.28 -27.30
CA LEU A 232 -6.23 -2.26 -28.38
C LEU A 232 -6.04 -3.43 -29.34
N GLU A 233 -7.15 -4.07 -29.66
CA GLU A 233 -7.24 -5.08 -30.73
C GLU A 233 -8.38 -4.68 -31.67
N LYS A 234 -8.06 -4.50 -32.97
CA LYS A 234 -9.04 -4.12 -34.01
C LYS A 234 -9.92 -2.92 -33.61
N GLY A 235 -9.30 -1.92 -32.98
CA GLY A 235 -9.97 -0.69 -32.53
C GLY A 235 -10.80 -0.82 -31.26
N LYS A 236 -10.81 -1.99 -30.60
CA LYS A 236 -11.50 -2.20 -29.31
C LYS A 236 -10.51 -2.24 -28.17
N ILE A 237 -10.86 -1.62 -27.05
CA ILE A 237 -10.10 -1.69 -25.81
C ILE A 237 -10.38 -3.05 -25.17
N ILE A 238 -9.32 -3.83 -24.98
CA ILE A 238 -9.38 -5.17 -24.38
C ILE A 238 -8.57 -5.27 -23.09
N GLY A 239 -7.85 -4.20 -22.74
CA GLY A 239 -7.18 -4.06 -21.46
C GLY A 239 -6.83 -2.61 -21.16
N ASN A 240 -6.68 -2.30 -19.89
CA ASN A 240 -6.20 -1.01 -19.41
C ASN A 240 -5.37 -1.16 -18.12
N LEU A 241 -4.51 -0.18 -17.86
CA LEU A 241 -3.60 -0.11 -16.73
C LEU A 241 -3.38 1.36 -16.36
N MET A 242 -3.37 1.68 -15.08
CA MET A 242 -2.97 2.99 -14.59
C MET A 242 -1.47 3.03 -14.32
N VAL A 243 -0.80 4.04 -14.86
CA VAL A 243 0.61 4.35 -14.60
C VAL A 243 0.66 5.62 -13.76
N SER A 244 1.30 5.55 -12.59
CA SER A 244 1.43 6.67 -11.66
C SER A 244 2.90 7.06 -11.47
N PHE A 245 3.18 8.36 -11.57
CA PHE A 245 4.51 8.96 -11.49
C PHE A 245 4.63 9.71 -10.15
N GLU A 246 5.59 9.34 -9.31
CA GLU A 246 5.90 9.99 -8.02
C GLU A 246 4.77 10.00 -6.98
N ASN A 247 3.75 9.15 -7.13
CA ASN A 247 2.61 9.09 -6.20
C ASN A 247 3.01 8.68 -4.77
N GLU A 248 3.91 7.72 -4.64
CA GLU A 248 4.41 7.20 -3.36
C GLU A 248 5.79 7.79 -2.96
N GLY A 249 6.13 8.93 -3.55
CA GLY A 249 7.30 9.74 -3.22
C GLY A 249 8.31 9.92 -4.36
N PRO A 250 9.34 10.77 -4.15
CA PRO A 250 10.24 11.20 -5.22
C PRO A 250 11.04 10.06 -5.86
N GLY A 251 11.06 10.04 -7.19
CA GLY A 251 11.78 9.06 -8.01
C GLY A 251 11.19 7.65 -8.02
N ARG A 252 9.97 7.47 -7.52
CA ARG A 252 9.25 6.19 -7.51
C ARG A 252 7.99 6.29 -8.34
N GLY A 253 7.73 5.29 -9.17
CA GLY A 253 6.47 5.15 -9.90
C GLY A 253 5.76 3.86 -9.55
N SER A 254 4.50 3.73 -9.96
CA SER A 254 3.73 2.50 -9.80
C SER A 254 2.87 2.24 -11.03
N VAL A 255 2.53 0.97 -11.21
CA VAL A 255 1.51 0.53 -12.17
C VAL A 255 0.45 -0.27 -11.45
N GLY A 256 -0.82 -0.10 -11.79
CA GLY A 256 -1.89 -0.73 -11.01
C GLY A 256 -3.25 -0.62 -11.68
N CYS A 257 -4.26 -1.09 -10.96
CA CYS A 257 -5.64 -1.20 -11.44
C CYS A 257 -5.77 -1.95 -12.77
N THR A 258 -4.87 -2.91 -13.04
CA THR A 258 -4.82 -3.64 -14.31
C THR A 258 -6.13 -4.38 -14.58
N ALA A 259 -6.78 -4.09 -15.70
CA ALA A 259 -7.96 -4.81 -16.16
C ALA A 259 -7.73 -5.38 -17.56
N VAL A 260 -8.14 -6.62 -17.79
CA VAL A 260 -8.17 -7.28 -19.10
C VAL A 260 -9.50 -8.01 -19.21
N VAL A 261 -10.23 -7.75 -20.30
CA VAL A 261 -11.53 -8.40 -20.55
C VAL A 261 -11.39 -9.92 -20.47
N ASN A 262 -12.38 -10.59 -19.88
CA ASN A 262 -12.37 -12.02 -19.61
C ASN A 262 -12.01 -12.85 -20.84
N ALA A 263 -12.59 -12.51 -21.99
CA ALA A 263 -12.37 -13.21 -23.26
C ALA A 263 -10.94 -13.07 -23.81
N ALA A 264 -10.15 -12.11 -23.33
CA ALA A 264 -8.78 -11.86 -23.76
C ALA A 264 -7.72 -12.27 -22.71
N ARG A 265 -8.13 -12.84 -21.57
CA ARG A 265 -7.21 -13.35 -20.55
C ARG A 265 -6.39 -14.53 -21.09
N GLY A 266 -5.24 -14.80 -20.46
CA GLY A 266 -4.30 -15.84 -20.89
C GLY A 266 -3.44 -15.49 -22.11
N ARG A 267 -3.62 -14.30 -22.70
CA ARG A 267 -2.86 -13.80 -23.87
C ARG A 267 -1.70 -12.86 -23.50
N HIS A 268 -1.24 -12.88 -22.25
CA HIS A 268 -0.18 -12.01 -21.70
C HIS A 268 -0.42 -10.49 -21.82
N ILE A 269 -1.65 -10.03 -22.07
CA ILE A 269 -1.97 -8.60 -22.21
C ILE A 269 -1.64 -7.83 -20.94
N GLY A 270 -2.04 -8.34 -19.77
CA GLY A 270 -1.72 -7.73 -18.48
C GLY A 270 -0.21 -7.61 -18.26
N VAL A 271 0.54 -8.69 -18.55
CA VAL A 271 2.01 -8.70 -18.48
C VAL A 271 2.63 -7.64 -19.39
N ASN A 272 2.18 -7.56 -20.64
CA ASN A 272 2.70 -6.59 -21.61
C ASN A 272 2.36 -5.15 -21.19
N MET A 273 1.14 -4.89 -20.72
CA MET A 273 0.78 -3.59 -20.17
C MET A 273 1.65 -3.23 -18.98
N THR A 274 1.88 -4.15 -18.04
CA THR A 274 2.79 -3.94 -16.90
C THR A 274 4.19 -3.58 -17.40
N ARG A 275 4.78 -4.37 -18.31
CA ARG A 275 6.11 -4.11 -18.88
C ARG A 275 6.19 -2.72 -19.54
N ILE A 276 5.23 -2.39 -20.39
CA ILE A 276 5.18 -1.11 -21.12
C ILE A 276 4.98 0.06 -20.16
N GLY A 277 4.07 -0.08 -19.19
CA GLY A 277 3.84 0.93 -18.16
C GLY A 277 5.08 1.16 -17.29
N THR A 278 5.76 0.09 -16.89
CA THR A 278 7.03 0.15 -16.14
C THR A 278 8.14 0.79 -16.97
N ARG A 279 8.23 0.50 -18.28
CA ARG A 279 9.14 1.19 -19.18
C ARG A 279 8.86 2.69 -19.26
N ALA A 280 7.59 3.10 -19.29
CA ALA A 280 7.23 4.51 -19.25
C ALA A 280 7.71 5.21 -17.95
N LEU A 281 7.74 4.51 -16.81
CA LEU A 281 8.33 5.04 -15.57
C LEU A 281 9.84 5.31 -15.74
N LYS A 282 10.58 4.39 -16.36
CA LYS A 282 12.03 4.56 -16.64
C LYS A 282 12.28 5.72 -17.60
N GLU A 283 11.50 5.82 -18.66
CA GLU A 283 11.60 6.90 -19.65
C GLU A 283 11.26 8.27 -19.05
N ALA A 284 10.42 8.32 -18.01
CA ALA A 284 10.18 9.51 -17.21
C ALA A 284 11.32 9.86 -16.22
N GLY A 285 12.40 9.08 -16.20
CA GLY A 285 13.56 9.32 -15.34
C GLY A 285 13.39 8.84 -13.90
N LEU A 286 12.37 8.01 -13.61
CA LEU A 286 12.19 7.43 -12.28
C LEU A 286 13.21 6.32 -12.03
N ARG A 287 13.48 6.05 -10.76
CA ARG A 287 14.50 5.09 -10.30
C ARG A 287 13.92 3.74 -9.92
N GLU A 288 12.71 3.73 -9.38
CA GLU A 288 12.09 2.52 -8.82
C GLU A 288 10.62 2.40 -9.27
N GLY A 289 10.23 1.20 -9.70
CA GLY A 289 8.83 0.79 -9.76
C GLY A 289 8.41 0.14 -8.44
N PHE A 290 7.26 0.52 -7.90
CA PHE A 290 6.70 -0.03 -6.67
C PHE A 290 5.25 -0.47 -6.88
N LEU A 291 4.90 -1.63 -6.33
CA LEU A 291 3.55 -2.19 -6.36
C LEU A 291 3.13 -2.46 -4.92
N GLY A 292 2.18 -1.67 -4.44
CA GLY A 292 1.61 -1.82 -3.11
C GLY A 292 0.45 -2.80 -3.10
N TYR A 293 0.31 -3.53 -2.00
CA TYR A 293 -0.83 -4.37 -1.63
C TYR A 293 -1.25 -5.37 -2.72
N THR A 294 -0.28 -6.12 -3.24
CA THR A 294 -0.51 -7.25 -4.16
C THR A 294 -0.70 -8.56 -3.37
N TYR A 295 -1.02 -9.65 -4.08
CA TYR A 295 -1.34 -10.92 -3.46
C TYR A 295 -1.11 -12.13 -4.38
N SER A 296 -1.22 -13.33 -3.82
CA SER A 296 -1.05 -14.62 -4.50
C SER A 296 -1.75 -14.67 -5.86
N GLY A 297 -1.04 -15.20 -6.86
CA GLY A 297 -1.51 -15.26 -8.25
C GLY A 297 -1.14 -14.04 -9.10
N LEU A 298 -0.88 -12.87 -8.51
CA LEU A 298 -0.41 -11.69 -9.23
C LEU A 298 1.13 -11.58 -9.31
N ASP A 299 1.84 -12.28 -8.42
CA ASP A 299 3.31 -12.37 -8.40
C ASP A 299 3.90 -12.72 -9.77
N ARG A 300 3.24 -13.61 -10.52
CA ARG A 300 3.70 -14.02 -11.85
C ARG A 300 3.60 -12.90 -12.85
N MET A 301 2.48 -12.20 -12.87
CA MET A 301 2.24 -11.11 -13.83
C MET A 301 3.31 -10.01 -13.67
N TYR A 302 3.52 -9.58 -12.42
CA TYR A 302 4.49 -8.54 -12.10
C TYR A 302 5.93 -9.05 -12.14
N GLY A 303 6.17 -10.30 -11.74
CA GLY A 303 7.47 -10.95 -11.82
C GLY A 303 8.01 -11.05 -13.25
N TYR A 304 7.15 -11.26 -14.24
CA TYR A 304 7.55 -11.20 -15.66
C TYR A 304 8.01 -9.81 -16.11
N ALA A 305 7.62 -8.75 -15.41
CA ALA A 305 8.09 -7.40 -15.66
C ALA A 305 9.36 -7.03 -14.85
N GLY A 306 9.87 -7.95 -14.02
CA GLY A 306 11.08 -7.78 -13.23
C GLY A 306 10.85 -7.43 -11.76
N TYR A 307 9.60 -7.26 -11.33
CA TYR A 307 9.28 -6.97 -9.94
C TYR A 307 9.61 -8.17 -9.03
N LYS A 308 10.16 -7.87 -7.85
CA LYS A 308 10.50 -8.84 -6.81
C LYS A 308 9.72 -8.51 -5.56
N ILE A 309 9.23 -9.54 -4.85
CA ILE A 309 8.55 -9.38 -3.57
C ILE A 309 9.53 -8.78 -2.57
N CYS A 310 9.18 -7.65 -1.94
CA CYS A 310 10.06 -6.95 -1.00
C CYS A 310 9.55 -6.96 0.45
N VAL A 311 8.28 -7.28 0.68
CA VAL A 311 7.70 -7.44 2.01
C VAL A 311 6.43 -8.28 1.90
N TYR A 312 6.20 -9.16 2.87
CA TYR A 312 4.92 -9.85 3.05
C TYR A 312 4.09 -9.15 4.12
N TYR A 313 2.79 -9.41 4.11
CA TYR A 313 1.86 -8.89 5.11
C TYR A 313 1.05 -10.01 5.75
N MET A 314 1.13 -10.08 7.08
CA MET A 314 0.12 -10.77 7.85
C MET A 314 -1.11 -9.86 7.95
N MET A 315 -2.18 -10.22 7.24
CA MET A 315 -3.48 -9.53 7.30
C MET A 315 -4.19 -9.85 8.61
N ALA A 316 -3.64 -9.33 9.71
CA ALA A 316 -3.96 -9.76 11.06
C ALA A 316 -5.36 -9.32 11.52
N LYS A 317 -6.17 -10.29 11.94
CA LYS A 317 -7.49 -10.09 12.54
C LYS A 317 -7.65 -10.97 13.78
N LYS A 318 -8.35 -10.46 14.79
CA LYS A 318 -8.69 -11.19 16.01
C LYS A 318 -10.16 -10.97 16.38
N PRO A 319 -10.98 -12.03 16.51
CA PRO A 319 -12.31 -11.95 17.11
C PRO A 319 -12.27 -11.49 18.59
N LEU A 320 -13.26 -10.71 19.03
CA LEU A 320 -13.33 -10.07 20.37
C LEU A 320 -14.28 -10.76 21.38
#